data_AF-A0AAW6DY24-F1
#
_entry.id   AF-A0AAW6DY24-F1
#
_cell.length_a   1.000
_cell.length_b   1.000
_cell.length_c   1.000
_cell.angle_alpha   90.00
_cell.angle_beta   90.00
_cell.angle_gamma   90.00
#
_symmetry.space_group_name_H-M   'P 1'
#
loop_
_entity.id
_entity.type
_entity.pdbx_description
1 polymer ?
#
loop_
_entity_poly.entity_id
_entity_poly.type
_entity_poly.pdbx_seq_one_letter_code
_entity_poly.pdbx_strand_id
1 'polypeptide(L)' 'MDTVVGTILIAVILIAIVAAIIYKLVKDKKQGKSSCGGSCGCCPNSSRCHRS' A
#
# COMPACT_ATOMS: atom_id res chain seq x y z
N MET A 1 -7.69 35.81 9.85
CA MET A 1 -8.02 34.53 9.21
C MET A 1 -6.71 33.81 8.98
N ASP A 2 -6.24 33.15 10.03
CA ASP A 2 -4.86 32.73 10.25
C ASP A 2 -4.56 31.46 9.46
N THR A 3 -4.41 31.66 8.15
CA THR A 3 -4.17 30.61 7.15
C THR A 3 -3.06 29.65 7.57
N VAL A 4 -2.05 30.12 8.32
CA VAL A 4 -0.94 29.31 8.83
C VAL A 4 -1.42 28.14 9.70
N VAL A 5 -2.37 28.36 10.63
CA VAL A 5 -2.87 27.29 11.51
C VAL A 5 -3.68 26.26 10.70
N GLY A 6 -4.50 26.74 9.76
CA GLY A 6 -5.26 25.87 8.84
C GLY A 6 -4.36 25.07 7.91
N THR A 7 -3.33 25.69 7.34
CA THR A 7 -2.36 25.05 6.45
C THR A 7 -1.55 23.98 7.19
N ILE A 8 -1.13 24.24 8.44
CA ILE A 8 -0.42 23.25 9.26
C ILE A 8 -1.33 22.04 9.52
N LEU A 9 -2.60 22.27 9.87
CA LEU A 9 -3.55 21.18 10.10
C LEU A 9 -3.73 20.31 8.84
N ILE A 10 -3.92 20.93 7.68
CA ILE A 10 -4.06 20.22 6.40
C ILE A 10 -2.79 19.44 6.07
N ALA A 11 -1.61 20.04 6.26
CA ALA A 11 -0.34 19.39 5.99
C ALA A 11 -0.15 18.13 6.85
N VAL A 12 -0.48 18.19 8.15
CA VAL A 12 -0.40 17.03 9.05
C VAL A 12 -1.35 15.92 8.61
N ILE A 13 -2.60 16.26 8.24
CA ILE A 13 -3.59 15.29 7.76
C ILE A 13 -3.10 14.60 6.48
N LEU A 14 -2.57 15.36 5.52
CA LEU A 14 -2.05 14.79 4.27
C LEU A 14 -0.89 13.83 4.53
N ILE A 15 0.07 14.21 5.39
CA ILE A 15 1.19 13.35 5.76
C ILE A 15 0.70 12.06 6.42
N ALA A 16 -0.27 12.15 7.34
CA ALA A 16 -0.85 10.99 8.02
C ALA A 16 -1.52 10.02 7.04
N ILE A 17 -2.28 10.51 6.06
CA ILE A 17 -2.92 9.68 5.03
C ILE A 17 -1.88 8.97 4.18
N VAL A 18 -0.84 9.69 3.71
CA VAL A 18 0.23 9.10 2.90
C VAL A 18 0.99 8.02 3.68
N ALA A 19 1.34 8.29 4.94
CA ALA A 19 1.99 7.32 5.82
C ALA A 19 1.11 6.08 6.04
N ALA A 20 -0.20 6.26 6.23
CA ALA A 20 -1.15 5.15 6.39
C ALA A 20 -1.23 4.28 5.13
N ILE A 21 -1.25 4.88 3.94
CA ILE A 21 -1.25 4.15 2.66
C ILE A 21 0.03 3.32 2.53
N ILE A 22 1.20 3.93 2.75
CA ILE A 22 2.49 3.22 2.67
C ILE A 22 2.54 2.09 3.69
N TYR A 23 2.11 2.34 4.94
CA TYR A 23 2.05 1.32 5.97
C TYR A 23 1.14 0.15 5.58
N LYS A 24 -0.06 0.44 5.04
CA LYS A 24 -0.97 -0.58 4.52
C LYS A 24 -0.33 -1.36 3.38
N LEU A 25 0.29 -0.71 2.41
CA LEU A 25 0.98 -1.38 1.31
C LEU A 25 2.11 -2.28 1.79
N VAL A 26 2.93 -1.83 2.75
CA VAL A 26 4.02 -2.65 3.32
C VAL A 26 3.45 -3.83 4.11
N LYS A 27 2.39 -3.61 4.89
CA LYS A 27 1.73 -4.66 5.66
C LYS A 27 1.03 -5.68 4.75
N ASP A 28 0.41 -5.23 3.67
CA ASP A 28 -0.22 -6.07 2.65
C ASP A 28 0.83 -6.88 1.88
N LYS A 29 1.97 -6.26 1.53
CA LYS A 29 3.13 -6.98 0.94
C LYS A 29 3.70 -8.04 1.90
N LYS A 30 3.84 -7.72 3.19
CA LYS A 30 4.26 -8.71 4.22
C LYS A 30 3.25 -9.83 4.41
N GLN A 31 1.96 -9.55 4.25
CA GLN A 31 0.88 -10.55 4.31
C GLN A 31 0.69 -11.33 3.00
N GLY A 32 1.57 -11.14 2.00
CA GLY A 32 1.49 -11.87 0.73
C GLY A 32 0.31 -11.46 -0.16
N LYS A 33 -0.33 -10.31 0.11
CA LYS A 33 -1.36 -9.71 -0.76
C LYS A 33 -0.67 -9.05 -1.96
N SER A 34 -0.06 -9.86 -2.82
CA SER A 34 0.27 -9.46 -4.18
C SER A 34 -0.99 -9.56 -5.05
N SER A 35 -1.00 -8.93 -6.24
CA SER A 35 -2.07 -9.06 -7.23
C SER A 35 -2.39 -10.54 -7.59
N CYS A 36 -1.49 -11.45 -7.24
CA CYS A 36 -1.59 -12.90 -7.33
C CYS A 36 -1.67 -13.55 -5.93
N GLY A 37 -2.55 -13.02 -5.06
CA GLY A 37 -3.04 -13.50 -3.75
C GLY A 37 -2.34 -14.63 -2.97
N GLY A 38 -1.01 -14.73 -2.97
CA GLY A 38 -0.23 -15.76 -2.27
C GLY A 38 -0.39 -17.21 -2.78
N SER A 39 -1.39 -17.48 -3.61
CA SER A 39 -1.72 -18.81 -4.14
C SER A 39 -1.30 -18.94 -5.60
N CYS A 40 0.00 -18.93 -5.88
CA CYS A 40 0.54 -19.15 -7.23
C CYS A 40 0.12 -20.50 -7.84
N GLY A 41 -0.45 -21.43 -7.07
CA GLY A 41 -0.98 -22.71 -7.55
C GLY A 41 -2.26 -22.63 -8.39
N CYS A 42 -3.06 -21.56 -8.28
CA CYS A 42 -4.32 -21.40 -9.03
C CYS A 42 -4.38 -20.15 -9.93
N CYS A 43 -3.29 -19.38 -10.04
CA CYS A 43 -3.27 -18.26 -10.98
C CYS A 43 -3.26 -18.76 -12.44
N PRO A 44 -4.03 -18.17 -13.37
CA PRO A 44 -4.01 -18.54 -14.79
C PRO A 44 -2.65 -18.32 -15.48
N ASN A 45 -1.72 -17.61 -14.81
CA ASN A 45 -0.33 -17.42 -15.22
C ASN A 45 0.69 -18.18 -14.35
N SER A 46 0.24 -19.18 -13.57
CA SER A 46 1.06 -20.01 -12.68
C SER A 46 2.23 -20.70 -13.39
N SER A 47 2.06 -21.06 -14.67
CA SER A 47 3.09 -21.65 -15.54
C SER A 47 4.31 -20.75 -15.78
N ARG A 48 4.20 -19.43 -15.53
CA ARG A 48 5.33 -18.48 -15.64
C ARG A 48 5.97 -18.12 -14.30
N CYS A 49 5.33 -18.46 -13.18
CA CYS A 49 5.79 -18.07 -11.84
C CYS A 49 6.88 -18.98 -11.25
N HIS A 50 7.12 -20.17 -11.83
CA HIS A 50 8.12 -21.15 -11.39
C HIS A 50 9.13 -21.50 -12.50
N ARG A 51 9.60 -20.50 -13.27
CA ARG A 51 10.68 -20.66 -14.25
C ARG A 51 12.00 -20.11 -13.71
N SER A 52 12.48 -20.70 -12.62
CA SER A 52 13.86 -20.66 -12.13
C SER A 52 14.11 -21.90 -11.29
#